data_AF-A0A2U1C1J6-F1
#
_entry.id   AF-A0A2U1C1J6-F1
#
_cell.length_a   1.000
_cell.length_b   1.000
_cell.length_c   1.000
_cell.angle_alpha   90.00
_cell.angle_beta   90.00
_cell.angle_gamma   90.00
#
_symmetry.space_group_name_H-M   'P 1'
#
loop_
_entity.id
_entity.type
_entity.pdbx_description
1 polymer ?
#
loop_
_entity_poly.entity_id
_entity_poly.type
_entity_poly.pdbx_seq_one_letter_code
_entity_poly.pdbx_strand_id
1 'polypeptide(L)'
;MYKRLDWESLKFILRFRCLLPEQQALVLWMIRNIDALDRLISVKTISPEELSGIADSAHRKNDHLLALLAEYARFKKLREAAPNRKDV
;
A
#
# COMPACT_ATOMS: atom_id res chain seq x y z
N MET A 1 31.46 -2.79 12.93
CA MET A 1 31.00 -1.67 13.78
C MET A 1 29.47 -1.64 13.71
N TYR A 2 28.77 -2.22 14.69
CA TYR A 2 27.30 -2.24 14.68
C TYR A 2 26.78 -0.84 15.01
N LYS A 3 26.08 -0.20 14.07
CA LYS A 3 25.30 1.01 14.35
C LYS A 3 24.27 0.66 15.42
N ARG A 4 24.29 1.37 16.56
CA ARG A 4 23.22 1.26 17.56
C ARG A 4 21.90 1.63 16.90
N LEU A 5 20.92 0.74 16.98
CA LEU A 5 19.54 1.06 16.60
C LEU A 5 19.00 2.11 17.57
N ASP A 6 18.42 3.17 17.02
CA ASP A 6 17.72 4.16 17.82
C ASP A 6 16.43 3.57 18.43
N TRP A 7 15.87 4.29 19.39
CA TRP A 7 14.72 3.84 20.17
C TRP A 7 13.47 3.61 19.31
N GLU A 8 13.26 4.40 18.25
CA GLU A 8 12.11 4.24 17.37
C GLU A 8 12.26 3.01 16.47
N SER A 9 13.47 2.77 15.95
CA SER A 9 13.79 1.53 15.24
C SER A 9 13.58 0.28 16.10
N LEU A 10 13.93 0.35 17.39
CA LEU A 10 13.69 -0.73 18.37
C LEU A 10 12.21 -0.99 18.61
N LYS A 11 11.40 0.06 18.83
CA LYS A 11 9.94 -0.07 18.98
C LYS A 11 9.30 -0.69 17.75
N PHE A 12 9.75 -0.29 16.56
CA PHE A 12 9.27 -0.84 15.30
C PHE A 12 9.53 -2.35 15.23
N ILE A 13 10.77 -2.79 15.50
CA ILE A 13 11.16 -4.21 15.47
C ILE A 13 10.33 -5.02 16.48
N LEU A 14 10.15 -4.49 17.70
CA LEU A 14 9.37 -5.17 18.73
C LEU A 14 7.90 -5.34 18.31
N ARG A 15 7.28 -4.29 17.77
CA ARG A 15 5.90 -4.35 17.26
C ARG A 15 5.77 -5.28 16.05
N PHE A 16 6.73 -5.24 15.13
CA PHE A 16 6.76 -6.09 13.95
C PHE A 16 6.81 -7.58 14.32
N ARG A 17 7.59 -7.94 15.34
CA ARG A 17 7.67 -9.33 15.83
C ARG A 17 6.38 -9.85 16.46
N CYS A 18 5.49 -8.96 16.91
CA CYS A 18 4.19 -9.34 17.45
C CYS A 18 3.13 -9.62 16.38
N LEU A 19 3.43 -9.37 15.09
CA LEU A 19 2.52 -9.61 13.98
C LEU A 19 2.50 -11.10 13.61
N LEU A 20 1.38 -11.56 13.02
CA LEU A 20 1.29 -12.88 12.39
C LEU A 20 2.24 -12.98 11.19
N PRO A 21 2.69 -14.18 10.79
CA PRO A 21 3.61 -14.36 9.67
C PRO A 21 3.17 -13.69 8.37
N GLU A 22 1.88 -13.76 8.05
CA GLU A 22 1.29 -13.15 6.85
C GLU A 22 1.33 -11.62 6.92
N GLN A 23 1.11 -11.05 8.11
CA GLN A 23 1.18 -9.62 8.35
C GLN A 23 2.63 -9.11 8.31
N GLN A 24 3.58 -9.90 8.81
CA GLN A 24 5.01 -9.59 8.69
C GLN A 24 5.46 -9.58 7.24
N ALA A 25 5.03 -10.57 6.45
CA ALA A 25 5.31 -10.64 5.02
C ALA A 25 4.76 -9.42 4.29
N LEU A 26 3.53 -9.00 4.60
CA LEU A 26 2.92 -7.80 4.05
C LEU A 26 3.71 -6.53 4.41
N VAL A 27 4.09 -6.35 5.68
CA VAL A 27 4.84 -5.16 6.11
C VAL A 27 6.23 -5.10 5.47
N LEU A 28 6.95 -6.22 5.40
CA LEU A 28 8.23 -6.28 4.68
C LEU A 28 8.07 -5.95 3.21
N TRP A 29 7.00 -6.45 2.61
CA TRP A 29 6.67 -6.16 1.24
C TRP A 29 6.38 -4.66 1.03
N MET A 30 5.57 -4.04 1.89
CA MET A 30 5.26 -2.61 1.84
C MET A 30 6.52 -1.75 1.98
N ILE A 31 7.41 -2.08 2.92
CA ILE A 31 8.68 -1.36 3.12
C ILE A 31 9.54 -1.40 1.85
N ARG A 32 9.62 -2.57 1.19
CA ARG A 32 10.40 -2.73 -0.05
C ARG A 32 9.82 -1.96 -1.23
N ASN A 33 8.53 -1.63 -1.18
CA ASN A 33 7.80 -1.02 -2.29
C ASN A 33 7.25 0.36 -1.95
N ILE A 34 7.72 0.97 -0.84
CA ILE A 34 7.12 2.19 -0.31
C ILE A 34 7.22 3.37 -1.28
N ASP A 35 8.30 3.47 -2.06
CA ASP A 35 8.44 4.51 -3.09
C ASP A 35 7.50 4.29 -4.28
N ALA A 36 7.24 3.04 -4.66
CA ALA A 36 6.31 2.70 -5.74
C ALA A 36 4.86 2.94 -5.28
N LEU A 37 4.56 2.58 -4.03
CA LEU A 37 3.33 2.91 -3.31
C LEU A 37 3.12 4.43 -3.26
N ASP A 38 4.12 5.20 -2.84
CA ASP A 38 4.07 6.66 -2.77
C ASP A 38 3.89 7.28 -4.15
N ARG A 39 4.48 6.72 -5.21
CA ARG A 39 4.23 7.18 -6.58
C ARG A 39 2.80 6.88 -7.04
N LEU A 40 2.28 5.68 -6.78
CA LEU A 40 0.90 5.32 -7.11
C LEU A 40 -0.12 6.16 -6.33
N ILE A 41 0.17 6.48 -5.07
CA ILE A 41 -0.72 7.22 -4.17
C ILE A 41 -0.57 8.73 -4.36
N SER A 42 0.62 9.25 -4.65
CA SER A 42 0.86 10.70 -4.77
C SER A 42 0.46 11.29 -6.12
N VAL A 43 0.28 10.48 -7.17
CA VAL A 43 -0.32 10.95 -8.42
C VAL A 43 -1.83 11.16 -8.18
N LYS A 44 -2.16 12.33 -7.63
CA LYS A 44 -3.54 12.82 -7.45
C LYS A 44 -4.35 12.79 -8.76
N THR A 45 -3.68 12.74 -9.91
CA THR A 45 -4.29 12.79 -11.24
C THR A 45 -4.76 11.46 -11.83
N ILE A 46 -4.36 10.28 -11.32
CA ILE A 46 -4.80 9.01 -11.94
C ILE A 46 -6.27 8.75 -11.61
N SER A 47 -7.15 8.64 -12.60
CA SER A 47 -8.58 8.39 -12.36
C SER A 47 -8.83 6.97 -11.84
N PRO A 48 -9.96 6.70 -11.17
CA PRO A 48 -10.36 5.34 -10.80
C PRO A 48 -10.39 4.36 -11.97
N GLU A 49 -10.77 4.82 -13.16
CA GLU A 49 -10.80 4.04 -14.40
C GLU A 49 -9.40 3.70 -14.90
N GLU A 50 -8.47 4.66 -14.87
CA GLU A 50 -7.07 4.43 -15.22
C GLU A 50 -6.41 3.43 -14.26
N LEU A 51 -6.71 3.51 -12.96
CA LEU A 51 -6.26 2.53 -11.98
C LEU A 51 -6.83 1.13 -12.25
N SER A 52 -8.07 1.02 -12.75
CA SER A 52 -8.63 -0.26 -13.23
C SER A 52 -7.81 -0.82 -14.39
N GLY A 53 -7.49 0.01 -15.38
CA GLY A 53 -6.70 -0.40 -16.54
C GLY A 53 -5.29 -0.85 -16.16
N ILE A 54 -4.68 -0.18 -15.17
CA ILE A 54 -3.38 -0.57 -14.61
C ILE A 54 -3.50 -1.93 -13.93
N ALA A 55 -4.55 -2.17 -13.13
CA ALA A 55 -4.76 -3.45 -12.47
C ALA A 55 -4.94 -4.59 -13.49
N ASP A 56 -5.79 -4.41 -14.50
CA ASP A 56 -6.04 -5.41 -15.55
C ASP A 56 -4.79 -5.68 -16.41
N SER A 57 -3.98 -4.64 -16.66
CA SER A 57 -2.70 -4.81 -17.35
C SER A 57 -1.68 -5.55 -16.48
N ALA A 58 -1.66 -5.30 -15.17
CA ALA A 58 -0.75 -5.93 -14.23
C ALA A 58 -1.09 -7.42 -14.02
N HIS A 59 -2.38 -7.76 -13.88
CA HIS A 59 -2.87 -9.14 -13.84
C HIS A 59 -2.45 -9.92 -15.10
N ARG A 60 -2.61 -9.33 -16.29
CA ARG A 60 -2.18 -9.96 -17.55
C ARG A 60 -0.67 -10.21 -17.65
N LYS A 61 0.14 -9.49 -16.88
CA LYS A 61 1.60 -9.64 -16.82
C LYS A 61 2.06 -10.48 -15.62
N ASN A 62 1.12 -11.10 -14.89
CA ASN A 62 1.37 -11.78 -13.61
C ASN A 62 2.05 -10.90 -12.55
N ASP A 63 1.89 -9.58 -12.65
CA ASP A 63 2.29 -8.63 -11.63
C ASP A 63 1.12 -8.43 -10.66
N HIS A 64 0.83 -9.47 -9.89
CA HIS A 64 -0.27 -9.50 -8.92
C HIS A 64 -0.18 -8.37 -7.89
N LEU A 65 1.02 -7.84 -7.73
CA LEU A 65 1.33 -6.84 -6.73
C LEU A 65 0.98 -5.44 -7.19
N LEU A 66 1.40 -5.07 -8.40
CA LEU A 66 0.96 -3.83 -9.02
C LEU A 66 -0.58 -3.84 -9.21
N ALA A 67 -1.15 -5.02 -9.51
CA ALA A 67 -2.59 -5.17 -9.61
C ALA A 67 -3.31 -4.85 -8.29
N LEU A 68 -2.88 -5.48 -7.19
CA LEU A 68 -3.44 -5.24 -5.86
C LEU A 68 -3.27 -3.77 -5.42
N LEU A 69 -2.13 -3.15 -5.74
CA LEU A 69 -1.89 -1.74 -5.42
C LEU A 69 -2.80 -0.79 -6.19
N ALA A 70 -2.99 -1.04 -7.49
CA ALA A 70 -3.87 -0.23 -8.32
C ALA A 70 -5.34 -0.37 -7.88
N GLU A 71 -5.76 -1.58 -7.51
CA GLU A 71 -7.07 -1.84 -6.91
C GLU A 71 -7.25 -1.11 -5.57
N TYR A 72 -6.25 -1.14 -4.68
CA TYR A 72 -6.29 -0.42 -3.41
C TYR A 72 -6.35 1.10 -3.59
N ALA A 73 -5.52 1.65 -4.49
CA ALA A 73 -5.53 3.08 -4.80
C ALA A 73 -6.89 3.51 -5.36
N ARG A 74 -7.50 2.69 -6.23
CA ARG A 74 -8.85 2.91 -6.77
C ARG A 74 -9.88 2.92 -5.66
N PHE A 75 -9.85 1.93 -4.77
CA PHE A 75 -10.76 1.85 -3.62
C PHE A 75 -10.66 3.10 -2.74
N LYS A 76 -9.43 3.53 -2.41
CA LYS A 76 -9.18 4.73 -1.61
C LYS A 76 -9.80 5.97 -2.25
N LYS A 77 -9.61 6.16 -3.56
CA LYS A 77 -10.19 7.29 -4.31
C LYS A 77 -11.70 7.25 -4.37
N LEU A 78 -12.31 6.09 -4.62
CA LEU A 78 -13.77 5.95 -4.62
C LEU A 78 -14.35 6.25 -3.24
N ARG A 79 -13.64 5.89 -2.17
CA ARG A 79 -14.05 6.21 -0.79
C ARG A 79 -13.90 7.68 -0.44
N GLU A 80 -12.88 8.35 -0.96
CA GLU A 80 -12.69 9.81 -0.81
C GLU A 80 -13.69 10.61 -1.63
N ALA A 81 -14.10 10.10 -2.80
CA ALA A 81 -15.11 10.70 -3.67
C ALA A 81 -16.55 10.45 -3.20
N ALA A 82 -16.77 9.39 -2.41
CA ALA A 82 -18.04 9.18 -1.73
C ALA A 82 -18.21 10.27 -0.67
N PRO A 83 -19.20 11.18 -0.78
CA PRO A 83 -19.47 12.12 0.30
C PRO A 83 -19.75 11.30 1.55
N ASN A 84 -19.23 11.73 2.70
CA ASN A 84 -19.61 11.21 4.00
C ASN A 84 -21.13 10.98 3.98
N ARG A 85 -21.57 9.73 3.95
CA ARG A 85 -22.88 9.37 4.49
C ARG A 85 -22.78 9.63 6.00
N LYS A 86 -22.81 10.90 6.38
CA LYS A 86 -23.67 11.31 7.47
C LYS A 86 -25.11 11.20 6.93
N ASP A 87 -26.05 10.92 7.80
CA ASP A 87 -27.45 10.57 7.55
C ASP A 87 -27.62 9.04 7.52
N VAL A 88 -28.17 8.37 8.53
CA VAL A 88 -29.06 8.73 9.65
C VAL A 88 -28.76 7.82 10.84
#